data_AF-A0A966NT22-F1
#
_entry.id   AF-A0A966NT22-F1
#
_cell.length_a   1.000
_cell.length_b   1.000
_cell.length_c   1.000
_cell.angle_alpha   90.00
_cell.angle_beta   90.00
_cell.angle_gamma   90.00
#
_symmetry.space_group_name_H-M   'P 1'
#
loop_
_entity.id
_entity.type
_entity.pdbx_description
1 polymer ?
#
loop_
_entity_poly.entity_id
_entity_poly.type
_entity_poly.pdbx_seq_one_letter_code
_entity_poly.pdbx_strand_id
1 'polypeptide(L)' 'IDKNPLLAKQYMADNKYSFQAAMMTPELQKSIGKVKGIPILIILDKNNKVIYKEVGEIFAEEFAELKRFAK' A
#
# COMPACT_ATOMS: atom_id res chain seq x y z
N ILE A 1 8.13 -12.20 -5.84
CA ILE A 1 8.74 -11.02 -5.17
C ILE A 1 8.38 -11.00 -3.68
N ASP A 2 7.12 -11.29 -3.35
CA ASP A 2 6.44 -11.02 -2.07
C ASP A 2 7.16 -11.44 -0.78
N LYS A 3 7.99 -12.49 -0.81
CA LYS A 3 8.69 -12.99 0.39
C LYS A 3 10.21 -12.78 0.35
N ASN A 4 10.75 -12.23 -0.74
CA ASN A 4 12.19 -12.04 -0.91
C ASN A 4 12.53 -10.55 -0.97
N PRO A 5 13.17 -9.99 0.08
CA PRO A 5 13.53 -8.58 0.13
C PRO A 5 14.45 -8.13 -1.01
N LEU A 6 15.34 -9.00 -1.51
CA LEU A 6 16.24 -8.66 -2.62
C LEU A 6 15.48 -8.50 -3.93
N LEU A 7 14.55 -9.42 -4.22
CA LEU A 7 13.70 -9.32 -5.42
C LEU A 7 12.75 -8.12 -5.34
N ALA A 8 12.23 -7.80 -4.16
CA ALA A 8 11.40 -6.61 -3.97
C ALA A 8 12.19 -5.32 -4.22
N LYS A 9 13.41 -5.23 -3.68
CA LYS A 9 14.30 -4.08 -3.92
C LYS A 9 14.66 -3.94 -5.40
N GLN A 10 14.97 -5.05 -6.09
CA GLN A 10 15.27 -5.02 -7.52
C GLN A 10 14.06 -4.54 -8.34
N TYR A 11 12.87 -5.06 -8.05
CA TYR A 11 11.64 -4.68 -8.74
C TYR A 11 11.35 -3.17 -8.61
N MET A 12 11.56 -2.59 -7.43
CA MET A 12 11.43 -1.14 -7.21
C MET A 12 12.39 -0.33 -8.09
N ALA A 13 13.64 -0.80 -8.22
CA ALA A 13 14.66 -0.15 -9.04
C ALA A 13 14.35 -0.24 -10.54
N ASP A 14 13.97 -1.43 -11.02
CA ASP A 14 13.65 -1.67 -12.44
C ASP A 14 12.46 -0.82 -12.91
N ASN A 15 11.47 -0.63 -12.04
CA ASN A 15 10.28 0.20 -12.32
C ASN A 15 10.46 1.68 -11.95
N LYS A 16 11.63 2.09 -11.45
CA LYS A 16 11.95 3.48 -11.09
C LYS A 16 10.98 4.09 -10.08
N TYR A 17 10.46 3.29 -9.16
CA TYR A 17 9.57 3.78 -8.12
C TYR A 17 10.34 4.63 -7.09
N SER A 18 9.79 5.79 -6.73
CA SER A 18 10.39 6.74 -5.78
C SER A 18 9.74 6.73 -4.40
N PHE A 19 8.61 6.04 -4.23
CA PHE A 19 7.94 5.92 -2.95
C PHE A 19 8.65 4.89 -2.06
N GLN A 20 8.53 5.06 -0.74
CA GLN A 20 9.08 4.12 0.23
C GLN A 20 8.26 2.82 0.21
N ALA A 21 8.95 1.69 0.29
CA ALA A 21 8.35 0.36 0.41
C ALA A 21 8.99 -0.41 1.56
N ALA A 22 8.19 -1.25 2.21
CA ALA A 22 8.63 -2.12 3.30
C ALA A 22 8.11 -3.53 3.09
N MET A 23 8.85 -4.52 3.59
CA MET A 23 8.37 -5.90 3.66
C MET A 23 7.36 -6.05 4.81
N MET A 24 6.39 -6.95 4.65
CA MET A 24 5.45 -7.26 5.72
C MET A 24 6.17 -7.89 6.93
N THR A 25 6.00 -7.30 8.12
CA THR A 25 6.45 -7.88 9.40
C THR A 25 5.26 -8.32 10.25
N PRO A 26 5.44 -9.18 11.27
CA PRO A 26 4.37 -9.57 12.19
C PRO A 26 3.73 -8.37 12.91
N GLU A 27 4.52 -7.36 13.27
CA GLU A 27 4.05 -6.14 13.93
C GLU A 27 3.18 -5.30 13.00
N LEU A 28 3.63 -5.14 11.74
CA LEU A 28 2.85 -4.43 10.71
C LEU A 28 1.55 -5.18 10.40
N GLN A 29 1.60 -6.51 10.29
CA GLN A 29 0.40 -7.32 10.08
C GLN A 29 -0.60 -7.16 11.24
N LYS A 30 -0.10 -7.09 12.48
CA LYS A 30 -0.92 -6.86 13.66
C LYS A 30 -1.56 -5.46 13.66
N SER A 31 -0.84 -4.43 13.22
CA SER A 31 -1.36 -3.05 13.20
C SER A 31 -2.39 -2.83 12.10
N ILE A 32 -2.21 -3.40 10.90
CA ILE A 32 -3.17 -3.29 9.79
C ILE A 32 -4.36 -4.25 9.93
N GLY A 33 -4.25 -5.25 10.78
CA GLY A 33 -5.24 -6.31 10.97
C GLY A 33 -5.20 -7.38 9.87
N LYS A 34 -6.20 -8.27 9.87
CA LYS A 34 -6.25 -9.36 8.88
C LYS A 34 -6.51 -8.80 7.48
N VAL A 35 -5.48 -8.78 6.66
CA VAL A 35 -5.53 -8.55 5.20
C VAL A 35 -6.27 -9.74 4.56
N LYS A 36 -7.45 -9.48 3.98
CA LYS A 36 -8.19 -10.45 3.17
C LYS A 36 -8.28 -9.88 1.76
N GLY A 37 -7.72 -10.59 0.78
CA GLY A 37 -7.60 -10.11 -0.60
C GLY A 37 -6.33 -9.30 -0.85
N ILE A 38 -5.87 -9.30 -2.10
CA ILE A 38 -4.78 -8.48 -2.61
C ILE A 38 -5.17 -7.98 -4.01
N PRO A 39 -4.74 -6.77 -4.43
CA PRO A 39 -4.08 -5.74 -3.61
C PRO A 39 -5.06 -5.07 -2.62
N ILE A 40 -4.51 -4.38 -1.60
CA ILE A 40 -5.29 -3.55 -0.65
C ILE A 40 -4.72 -2.13 -0.68
N LEU A 41 -5.60 -1.13 -0.82
CA LEU A 41 -5.28 0.27 -0.59
C LEU A 41 -5.83 0.72 0.76
N ILE A 42 -5.03 1.46 1.53
CA ILE A 42 -5.43 2.10 2.78
C ILE A 42 -4.98 3.56 2.73
N ILE A 43 -5.87 4.49 3.10
CA ILE A 43 -5.52 5.90 3.32
C ILE A 43 -5.66 6.23 4.79
N LEU A 44 -4.60 6.82 5.34
CA LEU A 44 -4.56 7.33 6.72
C LEU A 44 -4.72 8.84 6.71
N ASP A 45 -5.39 9.40 7.72
CA ASP A 45 -5.34 10.84 8.00
C ASP A 45 -4.03 11.22 8.73
N LYS A 46 -3.83 12.53 8.95
CA LYS A 46 -2.66 13.07 9.69
C LYS A 46 -2.50 12.56 11.13
N ASN A 47 -3.54 11.95 11.71
CA ASN A 47 -3.53 11.37 13.04
C ASN A 47 -3.35 9.84 13.00
N ASN A 48 -2.93 9.29 11.85
CA ASN A 48 -2.75 7.86 11.61
C ASN A 48 -4.04 7.04 11.69
N LYS A 49 -5.21 7.65 11.46
CA LYS A 49 -6.50 6.94 11.42
C LYS A 49 -6.82 6.50 10.00
N VAL A 50 -7.25 5.24 9.83
CA VAL A 50 -7.78 4.75 8.55
C VAL A 50 -9.07 5.50 8.21
N ILE A 51 -9.06 6.20 7.07
CA ILE A 51 -10.21 6.97 6.55
C ILE A 51 -10.76 6.41 5.23
N TYR A 52 -9.99 5.54 4.57
CA TYR A 52 -10.43 4.82 3.37
C TYR A 52 -9.71 3.48 3.28
N LYS A 53 -10.42 2.46 2.78
CA LYS A 53 -9.89 1.12 2.52
C LYS A 53 -10.59 0.52 1.30
N GLU A 54 -9.81 0.01 0.37
CA GLU A 54 -10.27 -0.68 -0.84
C GLU A 54 -9.57 -2.04 -0.96
N VAL A 55 -10.29 -3.06 -1.44
CA VAL A 55 -9.71 -4.39 -1.69
C VAL A 55 -10.01 -4.78 -3.14
N GLY A 56 -8.96 -5.02 -3.90
CA GLY A 56 -9.06 -5.26 -5.34
C GLY A 56 -8.21 -4.28 -6.13
N GLU A 57 -8.19 -4.48 -7.43
CA GLU A 57 -7.53 -3.58 -8.38
C GLU A 57 -8.17 -2.19 -8.35
N ILE A 58 -7.35 -1.15 -8.52
CA ILE A 58 -7.80 0.23 -8.64
C ILE A 58 -7.46 0.70 -10.05
N PHE A 59 -8.47 1.16 -10.78
CA PHE A 59 -8.32 1.74 -12.10
C PHE A 59 -7.82 3.18 -12.03
N ALA A 60 -7.34 3.72 -13.15
CA ALA A 60 -6.71 5.03 -13.19
C ALA A 60 -7.67 6.16 -12.77
N GLU A 61 -8.95 6.04 -13.10
CA GLU A 61 -10.00 6.99 -12.74
C GLU A 61 -10.24 7.00 -11.23
N GLU A 62 -10.35 5.82 -10.62
CA GLU A 62 -10.51 5.65 -9.18
C GLU A 62 -9.29 6.18 -8.42
N PHE A 63 -8.08 5.95 -8.96
CA PHE A 63 -6.85 6.49 -8.39
C PHE A 63 -6.83 8.03 -8.41
N ALA A 64 -7.28 8.64 -9.50
CA ALA A 64 -7.33 10.11 -9.62
C ALA A 64 -8.27 10.73 -8.57
N GLU A 65 -9.40 10.08 -8.28
CA GLU A 65 -10.37 10.50 -7.25
C GLU A 65 -9.79 10.48 -5.83
N LEU A 66 -8.76 9.68 -5.55
CA LEU A 66 -8.11 9.61 -4.23
C LEU A 66 -7.49 10.95 -3.81
N LYS A 67 -7.21 11.85 -4.77
CA LYS A 67 -6.69 13.19 -4.48
C LYS A 67 -7.59 13.98 -3.51
N ARG A 68 -8.89 13.67 -3.44
CA ARG A 68 -9.82 14.28 -2.47
C ARG A 68 -9.42 14.07 -1.01
N PHE A 69 -8.58 13.07 -0.72
CA PHE A 69 -8.07 12.79 0.61
C PHE A 69 -6.77 13.53 0.94
N ALA A 70 -6.07 14.07 -0.07
CA ALA A 70 -4.89 14.91 0.12
C ALA A 70 -5.34 16.30 0.58
N LYS A 71 -5.37 16.51 1.90
CA LYS A 71 -5.67 17.78 2.56
C LYS A 71 -4.45 18.31 3.28
#